data_AF-A0A2T2NDA8-F1
#
_entry.id   AF-A0A2T2NDA8-F1
#
_cell.length_a   1.000
_cell.length_b   1.000
_cell.length_c   1.000
_cell.angle_alpha   90.00
_cell.angle_beta   90.00
_cell.angle_gamma   90.00
#
_symmetry.space_group_name_H-M   'P 1'
#
loop_
_entity.id
_entity.type
_entity.pdbx_description
1 polymer ?
#
loop_
_entity_poly.entity_id
_entity_poly.type
_entity_poly.pdbx_seq_one_letter_code
_entity_poly.pdbx_strand_id
1 'polypeptide(L)'
;MANPAQQNTMQLAEILSDLVSLRVCDPAAALALVSARPTGPSTTADSKEKPTSSPEEDDADLQRAKDLLKLHYEVKEAHKRGELESGLQDARAAVEKAVGGA
;
A
#
# COMPACT_ATOMS: atom_id res chain seq x y z
N MET A 1 -5.35 31.46 -40.30
CA MET A 1 -4.08 31.96 -39.73
C MET A 1 -4.42 32.77 -38.50
N ALA A 2 -4.23 32.21 -37.29
CA ALA A 2 -4.60 32.89 -36.05
C ALA A 2 -3.62 34.04 -35.75
N ASN A 3 -4.15 35.19 -35.33
CA ASN A 3 -3.39 36.42 -35.12
C ASN A 3 -2.55 36.31 -33.83
N PRO A 4 -1.21 36.46 -33.88
CA PRO A 4 -0.34 36.27 -32.72
C PRO A 4 -0.62 37.25 -31.57
N ALA A 5 -1.15 38.44 -31.88
CA ALA A 5 -1.57 39.40 -30.84
C ALA A 5 -2.73 38.85 -29.99
N GLN A 6 -3.61 38.05 -30.59
CA GLN A 6 -4.80 37.50 -29.94
C GLN A 6 -4.48 36.27 -29.08
N GLN A 7 -3.36 35.59 -29.36
CA GLN A 7 -2.83 34.51 -28.53
C GLN A 7 -2.23 35.06 -27.24
N ASN A 8 -1.46 36.16 -27.32
CA ASN A 8 -0.91 36.82 -26.14
C ASN A 8 -2.00 37.39 -25.22
N THR A 9 -3.07 37.96 -25.77
CA THR A 9 -4.19 38.45 -24.95
C THR A 9 -4.97 37.32 -24.29
N MET A 10 -5.16 36.19 -24.97
CA MET A 10 -5.80 34.99 -24.39
C MET A 10 -4.96 34.37 -23.27
N GLN A 11 -3.64 34.24 -23.47
CA GLN A 11 -2.74 33.72 -22.44
C GLN A 11 -2.68 34.62 -21.20
N LEU A 12 -2.67 35.95 -21.40
CA LEU A 12 -2.69 36.89 -20.28
C LEU A 12 -4.01 36.84 -19.51
N ALA A 13 -5.15 36.70 -20.20
CA ALA A 13 -6.44 36.55 -19.56
C ALA A 13 -6.54 35.27 -18.72
N GLU A 14 -5.96 34.17 -19.21
CA GLU A 14 -5.92 32.88 -18.51
C GLU A 14 -5.07 32.95 -17.25
N ILE A 15 -3.87 33.54 -17.33
CA ILE A 15 -2.97 33.74 -16.17
C ILE A 15 -3.61 34.65 -15.12
N LEU A 16 -4.29 35.72 -15.53
CA LEU A 16 -4.96 36.64 -14.60
C LEU A 16 -6.22 36.01 -13.98
N SER A 17 -6.96 35.20 -14.73
CA SER A 17 -8.09 34.43 -14.22
C SER A 17 -7.64 33.36 -13.20
N ASP A 18 -6.51 32.71 -13.46
CA ASP A 18 -5.90 31.74 -12.55
C ASP A 18 -5.38 32.44 -11.28
N LEU A 19 -4.70 33.59 -11.40
CA LEU A 19 -4.25 34.39 -10.25
C LEU A 19 -5.41 34.92 -9.39
N VAL A 20 -6.53 35.31 -10.00
CA VAL A 20 -7.73 35.72 -9.26
C VAL A 20 -8.36 34.53 -8.55
N SER A 21 -8.41 33.35 -9.19
CA SER A 21 -8.89 32.11 -8.58
C SER A 21 -7.98 31.63 -7.44
N LEU A 22 -6.67 31.77 -7.58
CA LEU A 22 -5.68 31.48 -6.54
C LEU A 22 -5.80 32.42 -5.33
N ARG A 23 -6.22 33.68 -5.53
CA ARG A 23 -6.48 34.64 -4.44
C ARG A 23 -7.74 34.31 -3.62
N VAL A 24 -8.62 33.43 -4.11
CA VAL A 24 -9.74 32.89 -3.32
C VAL A 24 -9.26 31.84 -2.31
N CYS A 25 -8.07 31.27 -2.52
CA CYS A 25 -7.40 30.44 -1.52
C CYS A 25 -6.59 31.32 -0.56
N ASP A 26 -6.75 31.08 0.75
CA ASP A 26 -5.93 31.71 1.77
C ASP A 26 -4.43 31.44 1.47
N PRO A 27 -3.61 32.48 1.22
CA PRO A 27 -2.20 32.31 0.90
C PRO A 27 -1.44 31.53 1.97
N ALA A 28 -1.84 31.66 3.24
CA ALA A 28 -1.23 30.92 4.34
C ALA A 28 -1.55 29.42 4.26
N ALA A 29 -2.79 29.06 3.92
CA ALA A 29 -3.21 27.68 3.73
C ALA A 29 -2.56 27.03 2.50
N ALA A 30 -2.42 27.77 1.40
CA ALA A 30 -1.73 27.29 0.20
C ALA A 30 -0.24 27.03 0.47
N LEU A 31 0.43 27.92 1.21
CA LEU A 31 1.82 27.76 1.61
C LEU A 31 1.97 26.58 2.58
N ALA A 32 1.05 26.42 3.53
CA ALA A 32 1.02 25.26 4.43
C ALA A 32 0.89 23.94 3.65
N LEU A 33 0.04 23.87 2.62
CA LEU A 33 -0.11 22.67 1.79
C LEU A 33 1.13 22.36 0.95
N VAL A 34 1.80 23.38 0.41
CA VAL A 34 3.05 23.20 -0.37
C VAL A 34 4.22 22.84 0.54
N SER A 35 4.32 23.46 1.72
CA SER A 35 5.40 23.20 2.67
C SER A 35 5.23 21.90 3.46
N ALA A 36 3.99 21.43 3.65
CA ALA A 36 3.70 20.16 4.28
C ALA A 36 3.79 18.96 3.33
N ARG A 37 3.91 19.18 2.01
CA ARG A 37 4.13 18.09 1.05
C ARG A 37 5.57 17.58 1.22
N PRO A 38 5.80 16.35 1.72
CA PRO A 38 7.13 15.75 1.64
C PRO A 38 7.49 15.58 0.16
N THR A 39 8.75 15.82 -0.20
CA THR A 39 9.27 15.73 -1.58
C THR A 39 9.40 14.28 -2.07
N GLY A 40 8.40 13.44 -1.79
CA GLY A 40 8.32 12.04 -2.16
C GLY A 40 6.92 11.69 -2.71
N PRO A 41 6.78 10.58 -3.45
CA PRO A 41 5.54 10.25 -4.14
C PRO A 41 4.38 10.08 -3.15
N SER A 42 3.36 10.90 -3.36
CA SER A 42 2.11 10.98 -2.61
C SER A 42 1.33 9.66 -2.65
N THR A 43 1.26 8.95 -1.54
CA THR A 43 0.19 7.98 -1.26
C THR A 43 -0.84 8.62 -0.33
N THR A 44 -2.05 8.79 -0.85
CA THR A 44 -3.26 9.16 -0.12
C THR A 44 -3.58 8.11 0.95
N ALA A 45 -3.69 8.50 2.22
CA ALA A 45 -4.48 7.77 3.20
C ALA A 45 -4.81 8.64 4.42
N ASP A 46 -6.05 9.12 4.46
CA ASP A 46 -6.79 9.38 5.69
C ASP A 46 -6.93 8.03 6.42
N SER A 47 -6.24 7.87 7.55
CA SER A 47 -6.67 7.08 8.73
C SER A 47 -5.49 6.89 9.66
N LYS A 48 -5.53 7.62 10.78
CA LYS A 48 -5.21 7.16 12.14
C LYS A 48 -4.18 6.00 12.21
N GLU A 49 -2.91 6.32 12.47
CA GLU A 49 -2.08 5.71 13.52
C GLU A 49 -0.60 6.13 13.44
N LYS A 50 -0.10 6.63 14.58
CA LYS A 50 1.28 6.61 15.11
C LYS A 50 2.43 7.30 14.33
N PRO A 51 3.27 8.12 15.00
CA PRO A 51 4.33 8.87 14.33
C PRO A 51 5.57 8.01 14.02
N THR A 52 6.09 8.21 12.82
CA THR A 52 7.51 8.27 12.42
C THR A 52 8.44 7.13 12.87
N SER A 53 8.70 6.20 11.95
CA SER A 53 10.04 5.63 11.74
C SER A 53 10.22 5.24 10.27
N SER A 54 10.95 6.06 9.51
CA SER A 54 11.65 5.64 8.29
C SER A 54 12.92 4.85 8.68
N PRO A 55 13.54 4.01 7.82
CA PRO A 55 13.14 3.49 6.51
C PRO A 55 12.97 1.95 6.53
N GLU A 56 11.90 1.45 5.91
CA GLU A 56 11.68 0.18 5.17
C GLU A 56 12.29 -1.20 5.61
N GLU A 57 13.29 -1.28 6.49
CA GLU A 57 13.99 -2.53 6.87
C GLU A 57 13.72 -2.98 8.32
N ASP A 58 13.39 -2.05 9.22
CA ASP A 58 13.18 -2.32 10.65
C ASP A 58 11.70 -2.48 11.05
N ASP A 59 10.79 -2.47 10.08
CA ASP A 59 9.38 -2.68 10.38
C ASP A 59 9.16 -4.16 10.74
N ALA A 60 9.07 -4.42 12.04
CA ALA A 60 8.85 -5.75 12.60
C ALA A 60 7.58 -6.41 12.03
N ASP A 61 6.59 -5.61 11.64
CA ASP A 61 5.38 -6.11 11.02
C ASP A 61 5.62 -6.54 9.57
N LEU A 62 6.50 -5.85 8.84
CA LEU A 62 6.91 -6.22 7.49
C LEU A 62 7.75 -7.49 7.47
N GLN A 63 8.64 -7.68 8.46
CA GLN A 63 9.36 -8.95 8.64
C GLN A 63 8.40 -10.09 8.97
N ARG A 64 7.46 -9.88 9.91
CA ARG A 64 6.42 -10.85 10.25
C ARG A 64 5.54 -11.22 9.06
N ALA A 65 5.20 -10.26 8.21
CA ALA A 65 4.43 -10.50 6.99
C ALA A 65 5.19 -11.37 5.98
N LYS A 66 6.51 -11.12 5.80
CA LYS A 66 7.38 -11.95 4.96
C LYS A 66 7.48 -13.39 5.48
N ASP A 67 7.66 -13.55 6.79
CA ASP A 67 7.72 -14.86 7.43
C ASP A 67 6.40 -15.64 7.25
N LEU A 68 5.27 -14.97 7.41
CA LEU A 68 3.95 -15.57 7.23
C LEU A 68 3.73 -16.01 5.77
N LEU A 69 4.16 -15.21 4.80
CA LEU A 69 4.11 -15.54 3.38
C LEU A 69 4.96 -16.77 3.06
N LYS A 70 6.19 -16.82 3.59
CA LYS A 70 7.10 -17.96 3.42
C LYS A 70 6.49 -19.23 4.01
N LEU A 71 5.98 -19.16 5.24
CA LEU A 71 5.33 -20.29 5.89
C LEU A 71 4.10 -20.77 5.10
N HIS A 72 3.27 -19.86 4.59
CA HIS A 72 2.11 -20.21 3.76
C HIS A 72 2.54 -20.98 2.51
N TYR A 73 3.60 -20.51 1.84
CA TYR A 73 4.11 -21.19 0.65
C TYR A 73 4.62 -22.59 0.96
N GLU A 74 5.44 -22.74 2.01
CA GLU A 74 5.98 -24.03 2.44
C GLU A 74 4.88 -25.03 2.78
N VAL A 75 3.88 -24.62 3.58
CA VAL A 75 2.73 -25.46 3.93
C VAL A 75 1.92 -25.83 2.69
N LYS A 76 1.70 -24.89 1.77
CA LYS A 76 0.95 -25.14 0.54
C LYS A 76 1.66 -26.11 -0.38
N GLU A 77 2.99 -26.00 -0.52
CA GLU A 77 3.78 -26.93 -1.32
C GLU A 77 3.86 -28.32 -0.68
N ALA A 78 4.04 -28.41 0.65
CA ALA A 78 4.01 -29.68 1.37
C ALA A 78 2.63 -30.36 1.26
N HIS A 79 1.55 -29.58 1.31
CA HIS A 79 0.19 -30.07 1.09
C HIS A 79 -0.02 -30.56 -0.35
N LYS A 80 0.41 -29.79 -1.36
CA LYS A 80 0.36 -30.23 -2.77
C LYS A 80 1.16 -31.51 -3.02
N ARG A 81 2.27 -31.70 -2.32
CA ARG A 81 3.11 -32.89 -2.41
C ARG A 81 2.51 -34.09 -1.65
N GLY A 82 1.44 -33.89 -0.89
CA GLY A 82 0.78 -34.95 -0.11
C GLY A 82 1.53 -35.34 1.17
N GLU A 83 2.57 -34.59 1.57
CA GLU A 83 3.36 -34.90 2.77
C GLU A 83 2.55 -34.73 4.06
N LEU A 84 1.58 -33.82 4.07
CA LEU A 84 0.64 -33.67 5.20
C LEU A 84 -0.41 -34.78 5.24
N GLU A 85 -0.81 -35.28 4.08
CA GLU A 85 -1.86 -36.29 3.97
C GLU A 85 -1.35 -37.66 4.40
N SER A 86 -0.09 -38.00 4.09
CA SER A 86 0.53 -39.26 4.52
C SER A 86 0.62 -39.39 6.04
N GLY A 87 1.13 -38.37 6.75
CA GLY A 87 1.21 -38.40 8.21
C GLY A 87 -0.17 -38.46 8.88
N LEU A 88 -1.18 -37.81 8.28
CA LEU A 88 -2.55 -37.85 8.76
C LEU A 88 -3.22 -39.22 8.51
N GLN A 89 -2.91 -39.85 7.38
CA GLN A 89 -3.38 -41.20 7.06
C GLN A 89 -2.77 -42.24 8.01
N ASP A 90 -1.48 -42.14 8.30
CA ASP A 90 -0.79 -43.01 9.26
C ASP A 90 -1.37 -42.85 10.67
N ALA A 91 -1.63 -41.62 11.10
CA ALA A 91 -2.28 -41.35 12.38
C ALA A 91 -3.70 -41.93 12.44
N ARG A 92 -4.49 -41.83 11.37
CA ARG A 92 -5.82 -42.44 11.28
C ARG A 92 -5.75 -43.96 11.34
N ALA A 93 -4.82 -44.58 10.61
CA ALA A 93 -4.63 -46.02 10.63
C ALA A 93 -4.20 -46.52 12.03
N ALA A 94 -3.36 -45.75 12.74
CA ALA A 94 -2.97 -46.07 14.11
C ALA A 94 -4.16 -46.03 15.08
N VAL A 95 -5.05 -45.04 14.95
CA VAL A 95 -6.29 -44.95 15.75
C VAL A 95 -7.26 -46.07 15.39
N GLU A 96 -7.48 -46.35 14.11
CA GLU A 96 -8.34 -47.45 13.66
C GLU A 96 -7.84 -48.79 14.19
N LYS A 97 -6.52 -49.03 14.19
CA LYS A 97 -5.92 -50.22 14.79
C LYS A 97 -6.14 -50.28 16.30
N ALA A 98 -6.06 -49.16 17.00
CA ALA A 98 -6.26 -49.10 18.45
C ALA A 98 -7.75 -49.26 18.85
N VAL A 99 -8.68 -48.82 18.01
CA VAL A 99 -10.12 -48.82 18.29
C VAL A 99 -10.84 -50.06 17.73
N GLY A 100 -10.40 -50.58 16.57
CA GLY A 100 -10.96 -51.76 15.91
C GLY A 100 -10.41 -53.10 16.44
N GLY A 101 -9.52 -53.06 17.43
CA GLY A 101 -9.05 -54.22 18.18
C GLY A 101 -9.94 -54.54 19.38
N ALA A 102 -11.20 -54.89 19.13
CA ALA A 102 -12.12 -55.56 20.06
C ALA A 102 -13.16 -56.37 19.28
#